data_AF-A0AAD4BNI3-F1
#
_entry.id   AF-A0AAD4BNI3-F1
#
_cell.length_a   1.000
_cell.length_b   1.000
_cell.length_c   1.000
_cell.angle_alpha   90.00
_cell.angle_beta   90.00
_cell.angle_gamma   90.00
#
_symmetry.space_group_name_H-M   'P 1'
#
loop_
_entity.id
_entity.type
_entity.pdbx_description
1 polymer ?
#
loop_
_entity_poly.entity_id
_entity_poly.type
_entity_poly.pdbx_seq_one_letter_code
_entity_poly.pdbx_strand_id
1 'polypeptide(L)'
;MTSAQTTLTISYALSPPEDTNAPPSLAPNGAHDFAVEAEKTGTTGEYYEALHQSIVAAREKLGDELTAWRNAVGNAEAGKEKAAEAAQGEEEEEEEEE
;
A
#
# COMPACT_ATOMS: atom_id res chain seq x y z
N MET A 1 -21.12 -31.85 -2.51
CA MET A 1 -19.78 -31.78 -3.14
C MET A 1 -19.38 -30.32 -3.18
N THR A 2 -18.42 -29.92 -2.35
CA THR A 2 -17.97 -28.53 -2.21
C THR A 2 -17.18 -28.16 -3.46
N SER A 3 -17.71 -27.25 -4.28
CA SER A 3 -17.02 -26.77 -5.47
C SER A 3 -15.82 -25.92 -5.08
N ALA A 4 -14.62 -26.27 -5.54
CA ALA A 4 -13.46 -25.37 -5.48
C ALA A 4 -13.75 -24.08 -6.28
N GLN A 5 -13.79 -22.95 -5.59
CA GLN A 5 -13.89 -21.60 -6.15
C GLN A 5 -12.51 -21.19 -6.72
N THR A 6 -12.48 -20.54 -7.88
CA THR A 6 -11.24 -20.02 -8.45
C THR A 6 -10.90 -18.71 -7.76
N THR A 7 -9.65 -18.55 -7.33
CA THR A 7 -9.20 -17.37 -6.59
C THR A 7 -7.97 -16.77 -7.27
N LEU A 8 -7.98 -15.44 -7.43
CA LEU A 8 -6.81 -14.64 -7.80
C LEU A 8 -6.13 -14.16 -6.54
N THR A 9 -4.89 -14.59 -6.32
CA THR A 9 -4.08 -14.14 -5.18
C THR A 9 -3.00 -13.17 -5.65
N ILE A 10 -2.87 -12.04 -4.95
CA ILE A 10 -1.78 -11.08 -5.15
C ILE A 10 -1.08 -10.83 -3.84
N SER A 11 0.25 -10.96 -3.84
CA SER A 11 1.09 -10.66 -2.69
C SER A 11 2.12 -9.60 -3.01
N TYR A 12 2.50 -8.83 -2.00
CA TYR A 12 3.58 -7.87 -2.06
C TYR A 12 4.41 -7.88 -0.79
N ALA A 13 5.67 -7.46 -0.94
CA ALA A 13 6.59 -7.20 0.15
C ALA A 13 7.34 -5.91 -0.17
N LEU A 14 7.16 -4.90 0.67
CA LEU A 14 7.75 -3.58 0.56
C LEU A 14 8.82 -3.42 1.63
N SER A 15 9.84 -2.64 1.31
CA SER A 15 10.92 -2.26 2.22
C SER A 15 10.94 -0.74 2.40
N PRO A 16 9.98 -0.17 3.15
CA PRO A 16 9.98 1.27 3.43
C PRO A 16 11.20 1.64 4.30
N PRO A 17 11.68 2.90 4.24
CA PRO A 17 12.72 3.41 5.15
C PRO A 17 12.37 3.23 6.63
N GLU A 18 13.38 3.06 7.50
CA GLU A 18 13.21 2.69 8.92
C GLU A 18 12.34 3.69 9.74
N ASP A 19 12.29 4.96 9.33
CA ASP A 19 11.52 6.01 10.01
C ASP A 19 10.12 6.24 9.40
N THR A 20 9.67 5.37 8.49
CA THR A 20 8.37 5.54 7.83
C THR A 20 7.24 5.27 8.81
N ASN A 21 6.56 6.33 9.24
CA ASN A 21 5.43 6.21 10.16
C ASN A 21 4.12 5.96 9.38
N ALA A 22 3.80 4.69 9.15
CA ALA A 22 2.60 4.26 8.44
C ALA A 22 1.43 3.96 9.39
N PRO A 23 0.17 4.12 8.95
CA PRO A 23 -0.99 3.70 9.72
C PRO A 23 -0.94 2.19 10.06
N PRO A 24 -1.42 1.74 11.25
CA PRO A 24 -1.38 0.33 11.64
C PRO A 24 -2.10 -0.64 10.69
N SER A 25 -3.04 -0.12 9.89
CA SER A 25 -3.77 -0.87 8.88
C SER A 25 -2.95 -1.16 7.62
N LEU A 26 -1.76 -0.57 7.48
CA LEU A 26 -0.93 -0.63 6.29
C LEU A 26 0.31 -1.48 6.57
N ALA A 27 0.20 -2.78 6.31
CA ALA A 27 1.33 -3.70 6.47
C ALA A 27 2.31 -3.59 5.29
N PRO A 28 3.63 -3.69 5.51
CA PRO A 28 4.62 -3.65 4.44
C PRO A 28 4.63 -4.95 3.63
N ASN A 29 4.05 -6.02 4.18
CA ASN A 29 3.79 -7.26 3.49
C ASN A 29 2.29 -7.54 3.53
N GLY A 30 1.74 -7.98 2.41
CA GLY A 30 0.31 -8.22 2.26
C GLY A 30 0.04 -9.31 1.23
N ALA A 31 -1.05 -10.04 1.43
CA ALA A 31 -1.62 -10.96 0.47
C ALA A 31 -3.14 -10.74 0.43
N HIS A 32 -3.67 -10.56 -0.77
CA HIS A 32 -5.09 -10.35 -1.02
C HIS A 32 -5.60 -11.42 -1.95
N ASP A 33 -6.74 -12.00 -1.57
CA ASP A 33 -7.45 -12.99 -2.35
C ASP A 33 -8.72 -12.38 -2.92
N PHE A 34 -8.89 -12.49 -4.23
CA PHE A 34 -10.06 -12.02 -4.98
C PHE A 34 -10.75 -13.22 -5.58
N ALA A 35 -12.00 -13.47 -5.17
CA ALA A 35 -12.79 -14.57 -5.69
C ALA A 35 -13.18 -14.30 -7.15
N VAL A 36 -12.93 -15.27 -8.03
CA VAL A 36 -13.42 -15.25 -9.41
C VAL A 36 -14.79 -15.91 -9.43
N GLU A 37 -15.82 -15.08 -9.38
CA GLU A 37 -17.24 -15.48 -9.32
C GLU A 37 -17.73 -15.96 -10.70
N ALA A 38 -17.18 -17.08 -11.17
CA ALA A 38 -17.60 -17.77 -12.37
C ALA A 38 -18.20 -19.14 -12.02
N GLU A 39 -19.38 -19.41 -12.54
CA GLU A 39 -19.98 -20.74 -12.45
C GLU A 39 -19.10 -21.77 -13.19
N LYS A 40 -18.89 -22.95 -12.59
CA LYS A 40 -18.09 -24.03 -13.22
C LYS A 40 -18.65 -24.51 -14.55
N THR A 41 -19.95 -24.36 -14.76
CA THR A 41 -20.66 -24.70 -15.99
C THR A 41 -20.92 -23.48 -16.87
N GLY A 42 -20.39 -22.31 -16.50
CA GLY A 42 -20.48 -21.08 -17.27
C GLY A 42 -19.74 -21.20 -18.60
N THR A 43 -20.10 -20.31 -19.52
CA THR A 43 -19.38 -20.14 -20.79
C THR A 43 -17.98 -19.56 -20.52
N THR A 44 -17.06 -19.82 -21.45
CA THR A 44 -15.72 -19.24 -21.42
C THR A 44 -15.76 -17.70 -21.32
N GLY A 45 -16.76 -17.06 -21.93
CA GLY A 45 -16.94 -15.61 -21.86
C GLY A 45 -17.24 -15.12 -20.44
N GLU A 46 -18.16 -15.77 -19.74
CA GLU A 46 -18.52 -15.43 -18.35
C GLU A 46 -17.33 -15.61 -17.39
N TYR A 47 -16.52 -16.65 -17.60
CA TYR A 47 -15.30 -16.85 -16.83
C TYR A 47 -14.30 -15.70 -16.99
N TYR A 48 -14.02 -15.28 -18.23
CA TYR A 48 -13.05 -14.20 -18.47
C TYR A 48 -13.58 -12.84 -18.02
N GLU A 49 -14.89 -12.59 -18.11
CA GLU A 49 -15.50 -11.38 -17.57
C GLU A 49 -15.38 -11.32 -16.04
N ALA A 50 -15.70 -12.42 -15.33
CA ALA A 50 -15.54 -12.49 -13.87
C ALA A 50 -14.06 -12.37 -13.45
N LEU A 51 -13.14 -12.98 -14.20
CA LEU A 51 -11.70 -12.84 -13.97
C LEU A 51 -11.25 -11.39 -14.18
N HIS A 52 -11.72 -10.72 -15.22
CA HIS A 52 -11.42 -9.32 -15.49
C HIS A 52 -11.90 -8.42 -14.35
N GLN A 53 -13.12 -8.61 -13.86
CA GLN A 53 -13.65 -7.89 -12.71
C GLN A 53 -12.80 -8.10 -11.44
N SER A 54 -12.35 -9.34 -11.20
CA SER A 54 -11.45 -9.67 -10.09
C SER A 54 -10.10 -8.95 -10.21
N ILE A 55 -9.55 -8.83 -11.42
CA ILE A 55 -8.31 -8.09 -11.69
C ILE A 55 -8.51 -6.58 -11.47
N VAL A 56 -9.66 -6.01 -11.86
CA VAL A 56 -9.98 -4.59 -11.62
C VAL A 56 -10.03 -4.32 -10.12
N ALA A 57 -10.77 -5.14 -9.36
CA ALA A 57 -10.86 -5.00 -7.90
C ALA A 57 -9.48 -5.14 -7.22
N ALA A 58 -8.67 -6.09 -7.69
CA ALA A 58 -7.29 -6.24 -7.27
C ALA A 58 -6.45 -4.98 -7.50
N ARG A 59 -6.54 -4.39 -8.69
CA ARG A 59 -5.81 -3.17 -9.05
C ARG A 59 -6.23 -1.99 -8.19
N GLU A 60 -7.52 -1.82 -7.94
CA GLU A 60 -8.04 -0.75 -7.06
C GLU A 60 -7.47 -0.90 -5.64
N LYS A 61 -7.61 -2.10 -5.05
CA LYS A 61 -7.13 -2.37 -3.68
C LYS A 61 -5.63 -2.15 -3.53
N LEU A 62 -4.82 -2.69 -4.44
CA LEU A 62 -3.38 -2.47 -4.41
C LEU A 62 -3.02 -1.00 -4.67
N GLY A 63 -3.74 -0.33 -5.58
CA GLY A 63 -3.52 1.08 -5.90
C GLY A 63 -3.70 1.98 -4.68
N ASP A 64 -4.75 1.74 -3.90
CA ASP A 64 -5.03 2.48 -2.66
C ASP A 64 -3.94 2.25 -1.62
N GLU A 65 -3.53 0.99 -1.39
CA GLU A 65 -2.49 0.65 -0.42
C GLU A 65 -1.12 1.21 -0.80
N LEU A 66 -0.73 1.11 -2.07
CA LEU A 66 0.54 1.66 -2.55
C LEU A 66 0.54 3.19 -2.51
N THR A 67 -0.61 3.82 -2.75
CA THR A 67 -0.77 5.27 -2.58
C THR A 67 -0.62 5.67 -1.12
N ALA A 68 -1.21 4.92 -0.20
CA ALA A 68 -1.03 5.14 1.23
C ALA A 68 0.44 4.98 1.65
N TRP A 69 1.15 3.97 1.13
CA TRP A 69 2.58 3.77 1.39
C TRP A 69 3.42 4.92 0.87
N ARG A 70 3.18 5.36 -0.38
CA ARG A 70 3.84 6.53 -0.97
C ARG A 70 3.66 7.77 -0.09
N ASN A 71 2.44 8.01 0.39
CA ASN A 71 2.15 9.17 1.24
C ASN A 71 2.84 9.05 2.61
N ALA A 72 2.86 7.86 3.22
CA ALA A 72 3.55 7.63 4.49
C ALA A 72 5.05 7.91 4.38
N VAL A 73 5.69 7.42 3.32
CA VAL A 73 7.11 7.71 3.04
C VAL A 73 7.31 9.21 2.78
N GLY A 74 6.49 9.82 1.93
CA GLY A 74 6.60 11.25 1.62
C GLY A 74 6.46 12.15 2.84
N ASN A 75 5.55 11.82 3.76
CA ASN A 75 5.37 12.56 5.01
C ASN A 75 6.57 12.39 5.95
N ALA A 76 7.14 11.18 6.02
CA ALA A 76 8.33 10.93 6.83
C ALA A 76 9.53 11.74 6.32
N GLU A 77 9.74 11.77 5.00
CA GLU A 77 10.82 12.55 4.39
C GLU A 77 10.63 14.06 4.59
N ALA A 78 9.41 14.60 4.39
CA ALA A 78 9.11 16.00 4.68
C ALA A 78 9.28 16.36 6.17
N GLY A 79 9.06 15.41 7.08
CA GLY A 79 9.33 15.57 8.50
C GLY A 79 10.82 15.73 8.80
N LYS A 80 11.67 14.98 8.09
CA LYS A 80 13.14 15.09 8.22
C LYS A 80 13.66 16.43 7.73
N GLU A 81 13.16 16.93 6.61
CA GLU A 81 13.52 18.26 6.10
C GLU A 81 13.21 19.36 7.12
N LYS A 82 12.00 19.37 7.68
CA LYS A 82 11.60 20.35 8.71
C LYS A 82 12.42 20.24 9.99
N ALA A 83 12.74 19.02 10.42
CA ALA A 83 13.58 18.81 11.60
C ALA A 83 15.01 19.32 11.37
N ALA A 84 15.55 19.15 10.16
CA ALA A 84 16.86 19.68 9.80
C ALA A 84 16.88 21.21 9.73
N GLU A 85 15.84 21.84 9.18
CA GLU A 85 15.69 23.30 9.17
C GLU A 85 15.59 23.87 10.59
N ALA A 86 14.81 23.22 11.48
CA ALA A 86 14.70 23.65 12.87
C ALA A 86 16.03 23.52 13.63
N ALA A 87 16.78 22.42 13.42
CA ALA A 87 18.09 22.23 14.03
C ALA A 87 19.12 23.27 13.57
N GLN A 88 19.06 23.72 12.32
CA GLN A 88 19.94 24.80 11.82
C GLN A 88 19.56 26.18 12.35
N GLY A 89 18.27 26.43 12.62
CA GLY A 89 17.81 27.70 13.21
C GLY A 89 18.07 27.81 14.72
N GLU A 90 18.06 26.69 15.45
CA GLU A 90 18.39 26.66 16.88
C GLU A 90 19.90 26.78 17.15
N GLU A 91 20.78 26.41 16.20
CA GLU A 91 22.23 26.64 16.31
C GLU A 91 22.64 28.11 16.14
N GLU A 92 21.76 29.01 15.66
CA GLU A 92 22.05 30.46 15.56
C GLU A 92 21.60 31.28 16.79
N GLU A 93 20.86 30.71 17.75
CA GLU A 93 20.39 31.43 18.95
C GLU A 93 21.26 31.20 20.22
N GLU A 94 22.35 30.44 20.14
CA GLU A 94 23.29 30.20 21.27
C GLU A 94 24.58 31.08 21.25
N GLU A 95 24.63 32.20 20.52
CA GLU A 95 25.77 33.16 20.51
C GLU A 95 25.41 34.61 20.98
N GLU A 96 24.46 34.81 21.90
CA GLU A 96 24.21 36.13 22.53
C GLU A 96 24.11 36.10 24.08
N GLU A 97 25.07 35.48 24.79
CA GLU A 97 25.35 35.84 26.20
C GLU A 97 26.85 35.67 26.54
N GLU A 98 27.70 36.64 26.15
CA GLU A 98 28.83 37.18 26.95
C GLU A 98 29.25 38.59 26.49
#